data_AF-A0A9Q3UXP7-F1
#
_entry.id   AF-A0A9Q3UXP7-F1
#
_cell.length_a   1.000
_cell.length_b   1.000
_cell.length_c   1.000
_cell.angle_alpha   90.00
_cell.angle_beta   90.00
_cell.angle_gamma   90.00
#
_symmetry.space_group_name_H-M   'P 1'
#
loop_
_entity.id
_entity.type
_entity.pdbx_description
1 polymer ?
#
loop_
_entity_poly.entity_id
_entity_poly.type
_entity_poly.pdbx_seq_one_letter_code
_entity_poly.pdbx_strand_id
1 'polypeptide(L)' 'MGTWNKAEDYANIIKAEGWTEGTPIRLVSCYSGSIKNGFAAKLSKILKVEVEAPTLRIRVDDLGNFVHDKNGKFIKFKP' A
#
# COMPACT_ATOMS: atom_id res chain seq x y z
N MET A 1 -8.76 -0.54 -23.61
CA MET A 1 -7.43 -0.36 -22.99
C MET A 1 -7.69 -0.09 -21.51
N GLY A 2 -7.49 -1.08 -20.63
CA GLY A 2 -7.87 -0.95 -19.22
C GLY A 2 -7.04 0.11 -18.51
N THR A 3 -7.68 1.02 -17.78
CA THR A 3 -6.99 1.98 -16.90
C THR A 3 -6.30 1.21 -15.79
N TRP A 4 -4.97 1.15 -15.83
CA TRP A 4 -4.16 0.74 -14.69
C TRP A 4 -4.46 1.71 -13.55
N ASN A 5 -5.10 1.24 -12.48
CA ASN A 5 -5.52 2.05 -11.34
C ASN A 5 -4.30 2.80 -10.76
N LYS A 6 -4.29 4.13 -10.90
CA LYS A 6 -3.23 4.98 -10.35
C LYS A 6 -3.43 5.17 -8.85
N ALA A 7 -2.42 5.70 -8.16
CA ALA A 7 -2.52 5.97 -6.73
C ALA A 7 -3.66 6.98 -6.43
N GLU A 8 -3.92 7.89 -7.36
CA GLU A 8 -5.00 8.87 -7.31
C GLU A 8 -6.39 8.19 -7.36
N ASP A 9 -6.56 7.21 -8.25
CA ASP A 9 -7.83 6.48 -8.37
C ASP A 9 -8.13 5.71 -7.07
N TYR A 10 -7.12 5.05 -6.50
CA TYR A 10 -7.25 4.39 -5.20
C TYR A 10 -7.53 5.36 -4.06
N ALA A 11 -6.88 6.53 -4.04
CA ALA A 11 -7.15 7.54 -3.03
C ALA A 11 -8.61 8.01 -3.06
N ASN A 12 -9.19 8.16 -4.26
CA ASN A 12 -10.59 8.52 -4.42
C ASN A 12 -11.52 7.41 -3.94
N ILE A 13 -11.25 6.15 -4.28
CA ILE A 13 -12.03 4.99 -3.80
C ILE A 13 -11.99 4.92 -2.28
N ILE A 14 -10.79 4.98 -1.67
CA ILE A 14 -10.62 4.90 -0.21
C ILE A 14 -11.44 5.98 0.50
N LYS A 15 -11.40 7.23 0.01
CA LYS A 15 -12.18 8.34 0.57
C LYS A 15 -13.69 8.13 0.43
N ALA A 16 -14.15 7.53 -0.67
CA ALA A 16 -15.56 7.26 -0.91
C ALA A 16 -16.12 6.12 -0.04
N GLU A 17 -15.29 5.14 0.30
CA GLU A 17 -15.69 3.94 1.07
C GLU A 17 -15.70 4.15 2.61
N GLY A 18 -15.71 5.40 3.07
CA GLY A 18 -15.85 5.72 4.49
C GLY A 18 -14.58 5.51 5.32
N TRP A 19 -13.40 5.51 4.70
CA TRP A 19 -12.13 5.57 5.43
C TRP A 19 -12.03 6.87 6.23
N THR A 20 -11.72 6.75 7.52
CA THR A 20 -11.49 7.90 8.39
C THR A 20 -10.18 8.60 8.03
N GLU A 21 -10.26 9.86 7.60
CA GLU A 21 -9.10 10.67 7.25
C GLU A 21 -8.05 10.69 8.38
N GLY A 22 -6.78 10.56 8.01
CA GLY A 22 -5.67 10.44 8.96
C GLY A 22 -5.34 9.01 9.40
N THR A 23 -6.17 8.01 9.07
CA THR A 23 -5.94 6.61 9.46
C THR A 23 -4.81 5.97 8.63
N PRO A 24 -3.73 5.44 9.23
CA PRO A 24 -2.65 4.80 8.46
C PRO A 24 -3.13 3.64 7.58
N ILE A 25 -2.44 3.42 6.46
CA ILE A 25 -2.80 2.38 5.49
C ILE A 25 -1.72 1.31 5.43
N ARG A 26 -2.13 0.03 5.37
CA ARG A 26 -1.25 -1.10 5.08
C ARG A 26 -1.67 -1.76 3.77
N LEU A 27 -0.78 -1.80 2.79
CA LEU A 27 -0.99 -2.47 1.51
C LEU A 27 -0.62 -3.96 1.63
N VAL A 28 -1.53 -4.84 1.23
CA VAL A 28 -1.29 -6.28 1.15
C VAL A 28 -1.27 -6.69 -0.33
N SER A 29 -0.19 -6.30 -1.01
CA SER A 29 0.01 -6.58 -2.44
C SER A 29 1.49 -6.65 -2.77
N CYS A 30 1.92 -7.70 -3.46
CA CYS A 30 3.32 -7.95 -3.81
C CYS A 30 4.01 -6.72 -4.42
N TYR A 31 5.25 -6.44 -4.00
CA TYR A 31 6.11 -5.39 -4.55
C TYR A 31 5.55 -3.95 -4.49
N SER A 32 4.44 -3.70 -3.81
CA SER A 32 3.81 -2.36 -3.75
C SER A 32 4.67 -1.30 -3.04
N GLY A 33 5.62 -1.74 -2.21
CA GLY A 33 6.67 -0.93 -1.58
C GLY A 33 8.06 -1.05 -2.20
N SER A 34 8.22 -1.71 -3.35
CA SER A 34 9.54 -1.96 -3.97
C SER A 34 10.22 -0.70 -4.53
N ILE A 35 9.44 0.29 -4.96
CA ILE A 35 9.92 1.51 -5.61
C ILE A 35 9.76 2.70 -4.66
N LYS A 36 10.87 3.39 -4.36
CA LYS A 36 10.92 4.53 -3.42
C LYS A 36 9.92 5.66 -3.74
N ASN A 37 9.69 5.94 -5.02
CA ASN A 37 8.71 6.93 -5.51
C ASN A 37 7.54 6.28 -6.27
N GLY A 38 7.27 5.00 -5.96
CA GLY A 38 6.25 4.18 -6.60
C GLY A 38 4.85 4.41 -6.03
N PHE A 39 4.00 3.39 -6.17
CA PHE A 39 2.59 3.46 -5.79
C PHE A 39 2.38 3.85 -4.32
N ALA A 40 2.99 3.13 -3.37
CA ALA A 40 2.82 3.40 -1.94
C ALA A 40 3.27 4.81 -1.54
N ALA A 41 4.38 5.29 -2.11
CA ALA A 41 4.90 6.64 -1.87
C ALA A 41 4.01 7.75 -2.46
N LYS A 42 3.37 7.50 -3.60
CA LYS A 42 2.41 8.45 -4.19
C LYS A 42 1.13 8.47 -3.37
N LEU A 43 0.64 7.30 -2.96
CA LEU A 43 -0.56 7.19 -2.13
C LEU A 43 -0.37 7.90 -0.78
N SER A 44 0.78 7.75 -0.11
CA SER A 44 1.07 8.45 1.15
C SER A 44 1.03 9.96 0.99
N LYS A 45 1.57 10.48 -0.11
CA LYS A 45 1.57 11.92 -0.43
C LYS A 45 0.19 12.48 -0.75
N ILE A 46 -0.66 11.70 -1.42
CA ILE A 46 -2.03 12.10 -1.78
C ILE A 46 -2.93 12.12 -0.55
N LEU A 47 -2.88 11.05 0.25
CA LEU A 47 -3.74 10.88 1.43
C LEU A 47 -3.20 11.54 2.69
N LYS A 48 -1.95 12.03 2.66
CA LYS A 48 -1.27 12.67 3.81
C LYS A 48 -1.19 11.79 5.05
N VAL A 49 -1.04 10.47 4.86
CA VAL A 49 -0.89 9.48 5.94
C VAL A 49 0.32 8.57 5.72
N GLU A 50 0.73 7.88 6.78
CA GLU A 50 1.70 6.78 6.67
C GLU A 50 1.10 5.62 5.86
N VAL A 51 1.84 5.15 4.86
CA VAL A 51 1.50 3.95 4.08
C VAL A 51 2.58 2.90 4.30
N GLU A 52 2.20 1.75 4.79
CA GLU A 52 3.09 0.59 4.95
C GLU A 52 2.87 -0.41 3.81
N ALA A 53 3.95 -0.84 3.15
CA ALA A 53 3.84 -1.71 1.97
C ALA A 53 5.02 -2.70 1.86
N PRO A 54 4.80 -3.92 1.35
CA PRO A 54 5.83 -4.94 1.19
C PRO A 54 6.77 -4.64 0.02
N THR A 55 8.07 -4.90 0.21
CA THR A 55 9.11 -4.74 -0.82
C THR A 55 9.15 -5.87 -1.83
N LEU A 56 8.73 -7.08 -1.45
CA LEU A 56 8.72 -8.29 -2.29
C LEU A 56 7.35 -8.98 -2.25
N ARG A 57 7.29 -10.26 -2.60
CA ARG A 57 6.06 -11.06 -2.52
C ARG A 57 5.61 -11.18 -1.08
N ILE A 58 4.29 -11.16 -0.93
CA ILE A 58 3.62 -11.38 0.34
C ILE A 58 2.40 -12.25 0.11
N ARG A 59 2.09 -13.09 1.11
CA ARG A 59 0.83 -13.80 1.24
C ARG A 59 0.33 -13.69 2.66
N VAL A 60 -0.95 -13.98 2.84
CA VAL A 60 -1.54 -14.20 4.15
C VAL A 60 -1.70 -15.71 4.31
N ASP A 61 -1.24 -16.27 5.42
CA ASP A 61 -1.47 -17.69 5.74
C ASP A 61 -2.86 -17.90 6.36
N ASP A 62 -3.23 -19.16 6.62
CA ASP A 62 -4.55 -19.52 7.14
C ASP A 62 -4.81 -18.99 8.56
N LEU A 63 -3.77 -18.51 9.25
CA LEU A 63 -3.86 -17.91 10.58
C LEU A 63 -3.90 -16.36 10.51
N GLY A 64 -3.90 -15.78 9.31
CA GLY A 64 -3.89 -14.34 9.12
C GLY A 64 -2.51 -13.70 9.24
N ASN A 65 -1.43 -14.48 9.30
CA ASN A 65 -0.08 -13.94 9.37
C ASN A 65 0.42 -13.52 7.98
N PHE A 66 1.12 -12.39 7.96
CA PHE A 66 1.86 -11.98 6.78
C PHE A 66 3.12 -12.81 6.60
N VAL A 67 3.19 -13.56 5.51
CA VAL A 67 4.39 -14.30 5.12
C VAL A 67 4.98 -13.65 3.88
N HIS A 68 6.21 -13.18 4.00
CA HIS A 68 6.97 -12.58 2.89
C HIS A 68 8.18 -13.45 2.53
N ASP A 69 8.73 -13.22 1.34
CA ASP A 69 10.00 -13.85 0.95
C ASP A 69 11.11 -13.52 1.95
N LYS A 70 12.17 -14.34 2.01
CA LYS A 70 13.28 -14.23 2.98
C LYS A 70 13.86 -12.81 3.13
N ASN A 71 13.92 -12.06 2.02
CA ASN A 71 14.45 -10.69 1.97
C ASN A 71 13.34 -9.62 1.89
N GLY A 72 12.08 -10.05 1.85
CA GLY A 72 10.93 -9.18 1.83
C GLY A 72 10.75 -8.54 3.21
N LYS A 73 10.23 -7.33 3.23
CA LYS A 73 9.82 -6.66 4.45
C LYS A 73 8.76 -5.63 4.14
N PHE A 74 7.98 -5.25 5.12
CA PHE A 74 7.20 -4.03 5.04
C PHE A 74 8.11 -2.82 5.26
N ILE A 75 7.87 -1.77 4.49
CA ILE A 75 8.48 -0.46 4.70
C ILE A 75 7.39 0.60 4.78
N LYS A 76 7.69 1.67 5.50
CA LYS A 76 6.79 2.78 5.74
C LYS A 76 7.16 3.97 4.87
N PHE A 77 6.15 4.50 4.19
CA PHE A 77 6.23 5.74 3.42
C PHE A 77 5.50 6.82 4.20
N LYS A 78 6.20 7.93 4.45
CA LYS A 78 5.62 9.11 5.07
C LYS A 78 5.16 10.09 3.97
N PRO A 79 4.19 10.99 4.27
CA PRO A 79 3.75 12.03 3.34
C PRO A 79 4.88 12.95 2.86
#